data_AF-A0A3N5X2R5-F1
#
_entry.id   AF-A0A3N5X2R5-F1
#
_cell.length_a   1.000
_cell.length_b   1.000
_cell.length_c   1.000
_cell.angle_alpha   90.00
_cell.angle_beta   90.00
_cell.angle_gamma   90.00
#
_symmetry.space_group_name_H-M   'P 1'
#
loop_
_entity.id
_entity.type
_entity.pdbx_description
1 polymer ?
#
loop_
_entity_poly.entity_id
_entity_poly.type
_entity_poly.pdbx_seq_one_letter_code
_entity_poly.pdbx_strand_id
1 'polypeptide(L)'
;MSRLACRAGQRAACGGARGRARSPNGNRRPAEGGRQAAAGCGRPLTARGEGIDLKHRLEYLAVVSVTAVVGLLPWGAVRGLGNVLGFAFWAVDRTHRRITYSNLVRAFPLRSERECRALCRRVFLHFGRLTLELLKFSTLTSEEMLRLVEFEGDDRARQAYSSGHGVIFLTGHFGFWELNGIVHALKIAPIGVLARALDNPYLNAMLERLRQSTGNTVIYRKGAARRIMRALSANHGVALLIDQHVHG
;
A
#
# COMPACT_ATOMS: atom_id res chain seq x y z
N MET A 1 38.02 9.37 -19.45
CA MET A 1 39.00 9.79 -18.43
C MET A 1 38.86 11.28 -18.20
N SER A 2 38.23 11.71 -17.11
CA SER A 2 38.59 12.95 -16.42
C SER A 2 37.88 12.95 -15.07
N ARG A 3 38.67 13.03 -14.00
CA ARG A 3 38.27 13.08 -12.60
C ARG A 3 38.13 14.55 -12.21
N LEU A 4 37.05 14.93 -11.54
CA LEU A 4 37.01 16.07 -10.62
C LEU A 4 36.02 15.71 -9.50
N ALA A 5 36.51 15.22 -8.36
CA ALA A 5 37.11 15.98 -7.26
C ALA A 5 36.06 16.65 -6.36
N CYS A 6 35.82 15.93 -5.26
CA CYS A 6 35.17 16.29 -4.02
C CYS A 6 35.64 17.67 -3.49
N ARG A 7 34.69 18.51 -3.05
CA ARG A 7 34.96 19.55 -2.04
C ARG A 7 33.90 19.48 -0.94
N ALA A 8 34.38 19.13 0.24
CA ALA A 8 33.72 19.32 1.51
C ALA A 8 33.99 20.75 2.04
N GLY A 9 33.05 21.27 2.82
CA GLY A 9 33.15 22.54 3.55
C GLY A 9 31.83 23.33 3.41
N GLN A 10 31.20 23.88 4.44
CA GLN A 10 31.58 24.13 5.82
C GLN A 10 30.30 24.18 6.66
N ARG A 11 30.43 23.75 7.92
CA ARG A 11 29.44 23.94 8.98
C ARG A 11 29.36 25.42 9.32
N ALA A 12 28.16 25.99 9.33
CA ALA A 12 27.88 27.25 10.01
C ALA A 12 27.12 26.95 11.30
N ALA A 13 27.80 27.16 12.42
CA ALA A 13 27.21 27.24 13.74
C ALA A 13 26.65 28.65 13.95
N CYS A 14 25.37 28.77 14.32
CA CYS A 14 24.85 29.95 14.98
C CYS A 14 24.23 29.50 16.31
N GLY A 15 24.86 29.94 17.39
CA GLY A 15 24.42 29.67 18.75
C GLY A 15 23.39 30.69 19.24
N GLY A 16 22.70 30.28 20.30
CA GLY A 16 22.40 31.13 21.45
C GLY A 16 21.19 32.05 21.36
N ALA A 17 20.12 31.68 22.07
CA ALA A 17 19.53 32.57 23.07
C ALA A 17 18.67 31.77 24.05
N ARG A 18 19.12 31.76 25.31
CA ARG A 18 18.36 31.31 26.48
C ARG A 18 17.31 32.37 26.79
N GLY A 19 16.06 31.95 26.99
CA GLY A 19 14.99 32.78 27.55
C GLY A 19 14.17 31.97 28.54
N ARG A 20 14.57 31.99 29.81
CA ARG A 20 13.71 31.59 30.94
C ARG A 20 12.84 32.79 31.30
N ALA A 21 11.53 32.63 31.33
CA ALA A 21 10.65 33.49 32.10
C ALA A 21 9.66 32.64 32.89
N ARG A 22 9.62 32.95 34.19
CA ARG A 22 8.91 32.26 35.27
C ARG A 22 7.41 32.54 35.23
N SER A 23 6.66 31.53 35.64
CA SER A 23 5.30 31.63 36.19
C SER A 23 5.33 32.26 37.60
N PRO A 24 4.24 32.93 38.02
CA PRO A 24 3.90 33.06 39.43
C PRO A 24 2.67 32.19 39.81
N ASN A 25 2.83 31.50 40.94
CA ASN A 25 1.83 30.90 41.85
C ASN A 25 0.47 31.61 41.89
N GLY A 26 -0.64 30.97 42.29
CA GLY A 26 -0.82 29.64 42.87
C GLY A 26 -2.11 29.59 43.67
N ASN A 27 -2.68 28.39 43.86
CA ASN A 27 -3.48 28.10 45.05
C ASN A 27 -3.40 26.60 45.38
N ARG A 28 -3.22 26.28 46.67
CA ARG A 28 -2.96 24.93 47.21
C ARG A 28 -4.18 24.41 48.00
N ARG A 29 -4.64 23.19 47.64
CA ARG A 29 -5.05 22.01 48.48
C ARG A 29 -6.22 22.14 49.49
N PRO A 30 -6.79 21.05 50.09
CA PRO A 30 -6.48 19.59 50.06
C PRO A 30 -7.69 18.68 49.66
N ALA A 31 -7.52 17.46 49.12
CA ALA A 31 -7.35 16.09 49.68
C ALA A 31 -8.63 15.35 50.19
N GLU A 32 -8.61 14.01 50.10
CA GLU A 32 -9.63 12.98 50.50
C GLU A 32 -10.67 12.61 49.41
N GLY A 33 -11.03 11.36 49.13
CA GLY A 33 -10.72 10.05 49.69
C GLY A 33 -11.38 8.99 48.78
N GLY A 34 -10.81 7.78 48.72
CA GLY A 34 -11.22 6.76 47.75
C GLY A 34 -12.56 6.07 48.02
N ARG A 35 -13.09 5.39 46.99
CA ARG A 35 -13.56 4.00 47.06
C ARG A 35 -13.92 3.46 45.67
N GLN A 36 -13.59 2.19 45.50
CA GLN A 36 -13.73 1.37 44.31
C GLN A 36 -15.20 1.01 44.00
N ALA A 37 -15.44 0.80 42.71
CA ALA A 37 -16.26 -0.25 42.09
C ALA A 37 -17.71 -0.46 42.57
N ALA A 38 -18.64 -0.21 41.64
CA ALA A 38 -19.85 -1.02 41.50
C ALA A 38 -20.14 -1.27 40.01
N ALA A 39 -19.93 -2.53 39.64
CA ALA A 39 -20.37 -3.27 38.47
C ALA A 39 -21.46 -2.63 37.58
N GLY A 40 -21.05 -2.17 36.39
CA GLY A 40 -21.89 -2.24 35.21
C GLY A 40 -21.63 -3.58 34.52
N CYS A 41 -22.56 -4.53 34.68
CA CYS A 41 -22.53 -5.83 34.00
C CYS A 41 -22.58 -5.61 32.48
N GLY A 42 -21.40 -5.55 31.85
CA GLY A 42 -21.26 -5.52 30.40
C GLY A 42 -21.74 -6.87 29.87
N ARG A 43 -22.84 -6.85 29.10
CA ARG A 43 -23.31 -7.98 28.31
C ARG A 43 -22.11 -8.67 27.63
N PRO A 44 -22.02 -10.01 27.65
CA PRO A 44 -20.94 -10.72 26.97
C PRO A 44 -20.92 -10.33 25.50
N LEU A 45 -19.74 -9.92 25.02
CA LEU A 45 -19.49 -9.66 23.61
C LEU A 45 -19.77 -10.96 22.86
N THR A 46 -20.90 -10.95 22.17
CA THR A 46 -21.54 -12.09 21.53
C THR A 46 -20.62 -12.79 20.52
N ALA A 47 -20.74 -14.13 20.45
CA ALA A 47 -20.11 -15.08 19.52
C ALA A 47 -20.02 -14.68 18.02
N ARG A 48 -20.71 -13.61 17.58
CA ARG A 48 -20.54 -13.02 16.24
C ARG A 48 -19.14 -12.44 16.00
N GLY A 49 -18.47 -11.93 17.04
CA GLY A 49 -17.11 -11.36 16.92
C GLY A 49 -16.03 -12.44 16.80
N GLU A 50 -16.18 -13.54 17.54
CA GLU A 50 -15.21 -14.65 17.56
C GLU A 50 -15.16 -15.42 16.23
N GLY A 51 -16.31 -15.67 15.60
CA GLY A 51 -16.37 -16.36 14.31
C GLY A 51 -15.73 -15.57 13.16
N ILE A 52 -15.88 -14.24 13.17
CA ILE A 52 -15.23 -13.35 12.19
C ILE A 52 -13.71 -13.30 12.43
N ASP A 53 -13.27 -13.24 13.69
CA ASP A 53 -11.84 -13.26 14.01
C ASP A 53 -11.18 -14.59 13.62
N LEU A 54 -11.82 -15.73 13.91
CA LEU A 54 -11.31 -17.05 13.52
C LEU A 54 -11.20 -17.18 12.00
N LYS A 55 -12.24 -16.78 11.25
CA LYS A 55 -12.20 -16.75 9.78
C LYS A 55 -11.01 -15.92 9.29
N HIS A 56 -10.83 -14.71 9.81
CA HIS A 56 -9.74 -13.83 9.40
C HIS A 56 -8.35 -14.42 9.72
N ARG A 57 -8.20 -15.11 10.86
CA ARG A 57 -6.97 -15.82 11.21
C ARG A 57 -6.69 -16.99 10.28
N LEU A 58 -7.71 -17.76 9.91
CA LEU A 58 -7.57 -18.87 8.97
C LEU A 58 -7.20 -18.38 7.56
N GLU A 59 -7.85 -17.32 7.08
CA GLU A 59 -7.48 -16.65 5.82
C GLU A 59 -6.03 -16.16 5.87
N TYR A 60 -5.61 -15.53 6.97
CA TYR A 60 -4.24 -15.06 7.16
C TYR A 60 -3.24 -16.23 7.15
N LEU A 61 -3.52 -17.30 7.89
CA LEU A 61 -2.68 -18.49 7.93
C LEU A 61 -2.56 -19.13 6.54
N ALA A 62 -3.66 -19.23 5.80
CA ALA A 62 -3.65 -19.72 4.43
C ALA A 62 -2.76 -18.87 3.52
N VAL A 63 -2.89 -17.54 3.56
CA VAL A 63 -2.05 -16.63 2.77
C VAL A 63 -0.58 -16.73 3.15
N VAL A 64 -0.24 -16.78 4.43
CA VAL A 64 1.15 -16.95 4.89
C VAL A 64 1.73 -18.29 4.44
N SER A 65 0.94 -19.37 4.52
CA SER A 65 1.35 -20.70 4.09
C SER A 65 1.62 -20.74 2.59
N VAL A 66 0.72 -20.17 1.78
CA VAL A 66 0.93 -20.03 0.34
C VAL A 66 2.14 -19.17 0.05
N THR A 67 2.34 -18.07 0.78
CA THR A 67 3.49 -17.16 0.63
C THR A 67 4.82 -17.90 0.84
N ALA A 68 4.92 -18.71 1.90
CA ALA A 68 6.09 -19.52 2.17
C ALA A 68 6.38 -20.52 1.03
N VAL A 69 5.35 -21.18 0.50
CA VAL A 69 5.49 -22.12 -0.62
C VAL A 69 5.92 -21.40 -1.90
N VAL A 70 5.23 -20.33 -2.31
CA VAL A 70 5.56 -19.63 -3.56
C VAL A 70 6.89 -18.89 -3.51
N GLY A 71 7.35 -18.49 -2.32
CA GLY A 71 8.68 -17.93 -2.09
C GLY A 71 9.79 -18.84 -2.62
N LEU A 72 9.64 -20.15 -2.44
CA LEU A 72 10.61 -21.17 -2.85
C LEU A 72 10.51 -21.58 -4.33
N LEU A 73 9.39 -21.29 -4.99
CA LEU A 73 9.16 -21.73 -6.37
C LEU A 73 9.84 -20.80 -7.40
N PRO A 74 10.29 -21.31 -8.56
CA PRO A 74 10.76 -20.46 -9.65
C PRO A 74 9.60 -19.65 -10.24
N TRP A 75 9.90 -18.46 -10.79
CA TRP A 75 8.88 -17.55 -11.34
C TRP A 75 7.98 -18.18 -12.42
N GLY A 76 8.53 -19.11 -13.22
CA GLY A 76 7.73 -19.86 -14.21
C GLY A 76 6.61 -20.68 -13.57
N ALA A 77 6.92 -21.39 -12.47
CA ALA A 77 5.94 -22.18 -11.73
C ALA A 77 4.90 -21.27 -11.05
N VAL A 78 5.33 -20.15 -10.47
CA VAL A 78 4.45 -19.16 -9.83
C VAL A 78 3.44 -18.60 -10.84
N ARG A 79 3.90 -18.24 -12.05
CA ARG A 79 3.03 -17.81 -13.14
C ARG A 79 2.09 -18.91 -13.63
N GLY A 80 2.57 -20.15 -13.68
CA GLY A 80 1.76 -21.33 -14.00
C GLY A 80 0.62 -21.53 -13.00
N LEU A 81 0.93 -21.55 -11.71
CA LEU A 81 -0.05 -21.63 -10.63
C LEU A 81 -1.00 -20.41 -10.65
N GLY A 82 -0.49 -19.23 -10.96
CA GLY A 82 -1.29 -18.01 -11.08
C GLY A 82 -2.31 -18.09 -12.21
N ASN A 83 -1.97 -18.76 -13.33
CA ASN A 83 -2.94 -19.06 -14.38
C ASN A 83 -4.04 -20.00 -13.89
N VAL A 84 -3.68 -21.06 -13.16
CA VAL A 84 -4.66 -22.00 -12.61
C VAL A 84 -5.61 -21.27 -11.63
N LEU A 85 -5.05 -20.44 -10.74
CA LEU A 85 -5.83 -19.62 -9.82
C LEU A 85 -6.76 -18.65 -10.55
N GLY A 86 -6.24 -17.92 -11.53
CA GLY A 86 -7.03 -17.00 -12.33
C GLY A 86 -8.12 -17.69 -13.14
N PHE A 87 -7.86 -18.89 -13.65
CA PHE A 87 -8.87 -19.71 -14.32
C PHE A 87 -9.96 -20.16 -13.34
N ALA A 88 -9.59 -20.58 -12.13
CA ALA A 88 -10.55 -20.94 -11.09
C ALA A 88 -11.46 -19.75 -10.73
N PHE A 89 -10.89 -18.55 -10.54
CA PHE A 89 -11.68 -17.33 -10.34
C PHE A 89 -12.59 -17.03 -11.52
N TRP A 90 -12.11 -17.17 -12.76
CA TRP A 90 -12.94 -16.98 -13.95
C TRP A 90 -14.11 -17.98 -14.02
N ALA A 91 -13.91 -19.22 -13.56
CA ALA A 91 -14.92 -20.26 -13.58
C ALA A 91 -16.01 -20.04 -12.52
N VAL A 92 -15.62 -19.62 -11.31
CA VAL A 92 -16.49 -19.50 -10.13
C VAL A 92 -17.13 -18.12 -10.01
N ASP A 93 -16.38 -17.04 -10.25
CA ASP A 93 -16.82 -15.66 -10.03
C ASP A 93 -17.61 -15.10 -11.22
N ARG A 94 -18.84 -15.59 -11.35
CA ARG A 94 -19.74 -15.20 -12.45
C ARG A 94 -20.09 -13.72 -12.43
N THR A 95 -20.16 -13.11 -11.24
CA THR A 95 -20.53 -11.70 -11.07
C THR A 95 -19.43 -10.79 -11.61
N HIS A 96 -18.20 -10.91 -11.13
CA HIS A 96 -17.11 -10.09 -11.64
C HIS A 96 -16.80 -10.42 -13.10
N ARG A 97 -17.02 -11.66 -13.55
CA ARG A 97 -16.87 -12.00 -14.97
C ARG A 97 -17.82 -11.21 -15.87
N ARG A 98 -19.08 -11.05 -15.45
CA ARG A 98 -20.08 -10.23 -16.17
C ARG A 98 -19.70 -8.75 -16.16
N ILE A 99 -19.26 -8.23 -15.02
CA ILE A 99 -18.81 -6.84 -14.88
C ILE A 99 -17.61 -6.57 -15.79
N THR A 100 -16.58 -7.41 -15.73
CA THR A 100 -15.38 -7.29 -16.56
C THR A 100 -15.74 -7.33 -18.04
N TYR A 101 -16.59 -8.27 -18.48
CA TYR A 101 -17.04 -8.32 -19.88
C TYR A 101 -17.78 -7.04 -20.30
N SER A 102 -18.72 -6.56 -19.49
CA SER A 102 -19.47 -5.32 -19.75
C SER A 102 -18.54 -4.10 -19.87
N ASN A 103 -17.56 -3.99 -18.98
CA ASN A 103 -16.56 -2.93 -19.02
C ASN A 103 -15.70 -3.02 -20.30
N LEU A 104 -15.30 -4.21 -20.71
CA LEU A 104 -14.51 -4.41 -21.94
C LEU A 104 -15.30 -4.05 -23.20
N VAL A 105 -16.59 -4.40 -23.29
CA VAL A 105 -17.44 -4.01 -24.43
C VAL A 105 -17.57 -2.49 -24.52
N ARG A 106 -17.71 -1.80 -23.38
CA ARG A 106 -17.79 -0.33 -23.34
C ARG A 106 -16.46 0.33 -23.69
N ALA A 107 -15.34 -0.21 -23.19
CA ALA A 107 -14.01 0.34 -23.42
C ALA A 107 -13.47 0.07 -24.84
N PHE A 108 -13.91 -1.03 -25.48
CA PHE A 108 -13.45 -1.45 -26.80
C PHE A 108 -14.64 -1.71 -27.74
N PRO A 109 -15.41 -0.67 -28.12
CA PRO A 109 -16.64 -0.82 -28.90
C PRO A 109 -16.41 -1.39 -30.31
N LEU A 110 -15.18 -1.32 -30.83
CA LEU A 110 -14.80 -1.84 -32.15
C LEU A 110 -14.38 -3.31 -32.12
N ARG A 111 -14.22 -3.93 -30.94
CA ARG A 111 -13.85 -5.35 -30.84
C ARG A 111 -15.08 -6.23 -30.89
N SER A 112 -14.92 -7.39 -31.52
CA SER A 112 -15.97 -8.41 -31.56
C SER A 112 -16.26 -8.98 -30.17
N GLU A 113 -17.45 -9.53 -29.99
CA GLU A 113 -17.83 -10.25 -28.77
C GLU A 113 -16.83 -11.37 -28.42
N ARG A 114 -16.36 -12.11 -29.42
CA ARG A 114 -15.37 -13.19 -29.23
C ARG A 114 -14.06 -12.65 -28.66
N GLU A 115 -13.57 -11.53 -29.17
CA GLU A 115 -12.36 -10.88 -28.66
C GLU A 115 -12.56 -10.37 -27.22
N CYS A 116 -13.70 -9.74 -26.92
CA CYS A 116 -14.03 -9.26 -25.58
C CYS A 116 -14.13 -10.40 -24.57
N ARG A 117 -14.72 -11.54 -24.95
CA ARG A 117 -14.75 -12.75 -24.10
C ARG A 117 -13.37 -13.34 -23.87
N ALA A 118 -12.54 -13.40 -24.92
CA ALA A 118 -11.15 -13.86 -24.80
C ALA A 118 -10.34 -12.93 -23.88
N LEU A 119 -10.47 -11.63 -24.05
CA LEU A 119 -9.81 -10.62 -23.20
C LEU A 119 -10.31 -10.70 -21.76
N CYS A 120 -11.61 -10.88 -21.54
CA CYS A 120 -12.17 -11.10 -20.20
C CYS A 120 -11.48 -12.28 -19.52
N ARG A 121 -11.32 -13.43 -20.18
CA ARG A 121 -10.58 -14.57 -19.59
C ARG A 121 -9.13 -14.22 -19.29
N ARG A 122 -8.45 -13.49 -20.19
CA ARG A 122 -7.06 -13.05 -19.96
C ARG A 122 -6.92 -12.12 -18.75
N VAL A 123 -7.90 -11.25 -18.49
CA VAL A 123 -7.91 -10.39 -17.30
C VAL A 123 -7.90 -11.21 -16.02
N PHE A 124 -8.73 -12.26 -15.93
CA PHE A 124 -8.75 -13.13 -14.75
C PHE A 124 -7.45 -13.92 -14.58
N LEU A 125 -6.88 -14.46 -15.68
CA LEU A 125 -5.56 -15.10 -15.65
C LEU A 125 -4.48 -14.13 -15.17
N HIS A 126 -4.53 -12.87 -15.61
CA HIS A 126 -3.61 -11.84 -15.17
C HIS A 126 -3.74 -11.55 -13.68
N PHE A 127 -4.96 -11.37 -13.16
CA PHE A 127 -5.17 -11.19 -11.72
C PHE A 127 -4.68 -12.37 -10.89
N GLY A 128 -4.89 -13.61 -11.35
CA GLY A 128 -4.35 -14.79 -10.68
C GLY A 128 -2.82 -14.81 -10.62
N ARG A 129 -2.16 -14.38 -11.70
CA ARG A 129 -0.69 -14.19 -11.72
C ARG A 129 -0.27 -13.10 -10.75
N LEU A 130 -0.88 -11.91 -10.81
CA LEU A 130 -0.55 -10.79 -9.94
C LEU A 130 -0.66 -11.15 -8.47
N THR A 131 -1.68 -11.93 -8.09
CA THR A 131 -1.85 -12.39 -6.71
C THR A 131 -0.65 -13.22 -6.25
N LEU A 132 -0.25 -14.26 -7.00
CA LEU A 132 0.88 -15.09 -6.59
C LEU A 132 2.23 -14.41 -6.78
N GLU A 133 2.36 -13.56 -7.79
CA GLU A 133 3.55 -12.73 -8.00
C GLU A 133 3.73 -11.75 -6.84
N LEU A 134 2.67 -11.11 -6.33
CA LEU A 134 2.74 -10.27 -5.13
C LEU A 134 3.18 -11.05 -3.89
N LEU A 135 2.62 -12.24 -3.67
CA LEU A 135 3.03 -13.07 -2.53
C LEU A 135 4.51 -13.47 -2.65
N LYS A 136 4.98 -13.93 -3.82
CA LYS A 136 6.40 -14.22 -4.02
C LYS A 136 7.27 -12.97 -3.90
N PHE A 137 6.83 -11.86 -4.47
CA PHE A 137 7.56 -10.59 -4.42
C PHE A 137 7.75 -10.12 -2.98
N SER A 138 6.78 -10.40 -2.10
CA SER A 138 6.85 -10.06 -0.67
C SER A 138 7.93 -10.81 0.12
N THR A 139 8.50 -11.89 -0.44
CA THR A 139 9.58 -12.65 0.21
C THR A 139 10.97 -12.19 -0.21
N LEU A 140 11.07 -11.20 -1.11
CA LEU A 140 12.33 -10.74 -1.66
C LEU A 140 12.97 -9.67 -0.77
N THR A 141 14.29 -9.59 -0.82
CA THR A 141 15.05 -8.45 -0.32
C THR A 141 14.93 -7.25 -1.26
N SER A 142 15.19 -6.04 -0.77
CA SER A 142 15.15 -4.83 -1.61
C SER A 142 16.10 -4.90 -2.82
N GLU A 143 17.25 -5.56 -2.68
CA GLU A 143 18.20 -5.76 -3.77
C GLU A 143 17.65 -6.70 -4.85
N GLU A 144 17.03 -7.81 -4.44
CA GLU A 144 16.35 -8.73 -5.36
C GLU A 144 15.18 -8.06 -6.07
N MET A 145 14.40 -7.25 -5.35
CA MET A 145 13.32 -6.46 -5.95
C MET A 145 13.85 -5.55 -7.04
N LEU A 146 14.92 -4.78 -6.78
CA LEU A 146 15.52 -3.87 -7.76
C LEU A 146 16.05 -4.60 -9.00
N ARG A 147 16.55 -5.83 -8.87
CA ARG A 147 16.99 -6.64 -10.02
C ARG A 147 15.85 -7.05 -10.96
N LEU A 148 14.61 -7.04 -10.47
CA LEU A 148 13.43 -7.48 -11.21
C LEU A 148 12.60 -6.31 -11.77
N VAL A 149 12.97 -5.07 -11.45
CA VAL A 149 12.18 -3.89 -11.82
C VAL A 149 13.02 -2.90 -12.61
N GLU A 150 12.52 -2.56 -13.80
CA GLU A 150 13.03 -1.45 -14.58
C GLU A 150 12.25 -0.17 -14.25
N PHE A 151 12.98 0.94 -14.13
CA PHE A 151 12.41 2.26 -13.87
C PHE A 151 12.58 3.11 -15.12
N GLU A 152 11.47 3.46 -15.75
CA GLU A 152 11.42 4.41 -16.85
C GLU A 152 10.83 5.75 -16.36
N GLY A 153 11.46 6.87 -16.69
CA GLY A 153 10.98 8.20 -16.34
C GLY A 153 11.31 8.67 -14.91
N ASP A 154 12.30 8.06 -14.24
CA ASP A 154 12.71 8.49 -12.89
C ASP A 154 13.37 9.88 -12.88
N ASP A 155 13.98 10.28 -14.00
CA ASP A 155 14.46 11.62 -14.29
C ASP A 155 13.35 12.68 -14.14
N ARG A 156 12.16 12.42 -14.68
CA ARG A 156 11.00 13.32 -14.58
C ARG A 156 10.53 13.46 -13.13
N ALA A 157 10.56 12.38 -12.37
CA ALA A 157 10.24 12.42 -10.94
C ALA A 157 11.24 13.28 -10.17
N ARG A 158 12.56 13.10 -10.42
CA ARG A 158 13.61 13.92 -9.81
C ARG A 158 13.49 15.39 -10.20
N GLN A 159 13.16 15.68 -11.46
CA GLN A 159 12.91 17.04 -11.93
C GLN A 159 11.72 17.67 -11.21
N ALA A 160 10.62 16.94 -11.04
CA ALA A 160 9.45 17.43 -10.30
C ALA A 160 9.82 17.81 -8.85
N TYR A 161 10.59 16.96 -8.15
CA TYR A 161 11.09 17.27 -6.81
C TYR A 161 12.04 18.47 -6.76
N SER A 162 12.84 18.69 -7.82
CA SER A 162 13.78 19.82 -7.88
C SER A 162 13.09 21.19 -7.89
N SER A 163 11.79 21.24 -8.23
CA SER A 163 11.00 22.46 -8.18
C SER A 163 10.68 22.94 -6.75
N GLY A 164 11.02 22.17 -5.73
CA GLY A 164 10.75 22.49 -4.32
C GLY A 164 9.30 22.27 -3.89
N HIS A 165 8.46 21.69 -4.75
CA HIS A 165 7.07 21.37 -4.48
C HIS A 165 6.86 19.85 -4.43
N GLY A 166 6.03 19.39 -3.50
CA GLY A 166 5.68 17.97 -3.42
C GLY A 166 5.06 17.43 -4.70
N VAL A 167 5.29 16.15 -4.96
CA VAL A 167 4.94 15.50 -6.23
C VAL A 167 3.73 14.60 -6.05
N ILE A 168 2.75 14.71 -6.96
CA ILE A 168 1.63 13.78 -7.03
C ILE A 168 1.91 12.77 -8.15
N PHE A 169 1.94 11.49 -7.80
CA PHE A 169 2.01 10.38 -8.74
C PHE A 169 0.60 9.84 -8.97
N LEU A 170 0.12 9.94 -10.22
CA LEU A 170 -1.20 9.47 -10.61
C LEU A 170 -1.09 8.17 -11.39
N THR A 171 -1.91 7.18 -11.03
CA THR A 171 -2.00 5.90 -11.74
C THR A 171 -3.41 5.31 -11.66
N GLY A 172 -3.59 4.09 -12.17
CA GLY A 172 -4.80 3.30 -12.04
C GLY A 172 -4.47 1.82 -11.80
N HIS A 173 -5.50 0.99 -11.64
CA HIS A 173 -5.37 -0.45 -11.41
C HIS A 173 -5.06 -1.19 -12.72
N PHE A 174 -3.91 -0.90 -13.34
CA PHE A 174 -3.41 -1.59 -14.53
C PHE A 174 -2.05 -2.23 -14.27
N GLY A 175 -1.78 -3.35 -14.95
CA GLY A 175 -0.54 -4.11 -14.76
C GLY A 175 -0.35 -4.52 -13.30
N PHE A 176 0.91 -4.51 -12.83
CA PHE A 176 1.25 -4.83 -11.45
C PHE A 176 1.36 -3.55 -10.59
N TRP A 177 0.24 -2.86 -10.35
CA TRP A 177 0.23 -1.54 -9.71
C TRP A 177 0.85 -1.52 -8.30
N GLU A 178 0.73 -2.61 -7.52
CA GLU A 178 1.34 -2.71 -6.18
C GLU A 178 2.86 -2.54 -6.22
N LEU A 179 3.49 -2.89 -7.34
CA LEU A 179 4.94 -2.78 -7.51
C LEU A 179 5.41 -1.35 -7.27
N ASN A 180 4.70 -0.34 -7.78
CA ASN A 180 5.02 1.06 -7.53
C ASN A 180 4.91 1.40 -6.03
N GLY A 181 3.83 0.95 -5.37
CA GLY A 181 3.64 1.14 -3.93
C GLY A 181 4.67 0.44 -3.04
N ILE A 182 5.48 -0.47 -3.60
CA ILE A 182 6.53 -1.21 -2.89
C ILE A 182 7.91 -0.67 -3.26
N VAL A 183 8.31 -0.62 -4.53
CA VAL A 183 9.73 -0.37 -4.88
C VAL A 183 10.08 1.08 -5.14
N HIS A 184 9.10 1.99 -5.21
CA HIS A 184 9.35 3.38 -5.61
C HIS A 184 10.43 4.08 -4.75
N ALA A 185 10.38 3.89 -3.43
CA ALA A 185 11.35 4.45 -2.50
C ALA A 185 12.79 3.97 -2.73
N LEU A 186 12.98 2.78 -3.32
CA LEU A 186 14.31 2.19 -3.53
C LEU A 186 15.13 2.93 -4.60
N LYS A 187 14.46 3.63 -5.53
CA LYS A 187 15.12 4.31 -6.66
C LYS A 187 14.94 5.82 -6.66
N ILE A 188 13.76 6.31 -6.25
CA ILE A 188 13.37 7.71 -6.40
C ILE A 188 13.41 8.43 -5.04
N ALA A 189 12.33 8.33 -4.26
CA ALA A 189 12.20 8.87 -2.92
C ALA A 189 10.98 8.23 -2.24
N PRO A 190 10.91 8.15 -0.90
CA PRO A 190 9.71 7.70 -0.22
C PRO A 190 8.44 8.46 -0.59
N ILE A 191 7.35 7.74 -0.78
CA ILE A 191 6.02 8.31 -1.08
C ILE A 191 4.95 7.87 -0.09
N GLY A 192 3.92 8.69 0.07
CA GLY A 192 2.67 8.32 0.73
C GLY A 192 1.72 7.66 -0.26
N VAL A 193 1.41 6.38 -0.09
CA VAL A 193 0.47 5.63 -0.94
C VAL A 193 -0.93 5.74 -0.35
N LEU A 194 -1.86 6.39 -1.05
CA LEU A 194 -3.27 6.39 -0.65
C LEU A 194 -3.89 5.02 -0.96
N ALA A 195 -4.44 4.36 0.06
CA ALA A 195 -5.04 3.04 -0.09
C ALA A 195 -6.33 2.89 0.75
N ARG A 196 -7.15 1.92 0.35
CA ARG A 196 -8.23 1.37 1.18
C ARG A 196 -7.65 0.23 2.03
N ALA A 197 -8.02 0.18 3.31
CA ALA A 197 -7.68 -0.95 4.16
C ALA A 197 -8.41 -2.22 3.70
N LEU A 198 -7.74 -3.37 3.76
CA LEU A 198 -8.40 -4.66 3.54
C LEU A 198 -9.36 -4.96 4.69
N ASP A 199 -10.45 -5.66 4.40
CA ASP A 199 -11.47 -5.98 5.40
C ASP A 199 -10.94 -6.93 6.49
N ASN A 200 -9.99 -7.82 6.15
CA ASN A 200 -9.26 -8.65 7.10
C ASN A 200 -8.07 -7.88 7.68
N PRO A 201 -8.04 -7.57 8.99
CA PRO A 201 -7.02 -6.73 9.60
C PRO A 201 -5.61 -7.36 9.61
N TYR A 202 -5.51 -8.69 9.67
CA TYR A 202 -4.21 -9.38 9.65
C TYR A 202 -3.57 -9.30 8.26
N LEU A 203 -4.36 -9.49 7.21
CA LEU A 203 -3.93 -9.30 5.82
C LEU A 203 -3.63 -7.83 5.53
N ASN A 204 -4.44 -6.91 6.05
CA ASN A 204 -4.16 -5.47 5.93
C ASN A 204 -2.80 -5.12 6.52
N ALA A 205 -2.51 -5.58 7.74
CA ALA A 205 -1.23 -5.34 8.39
C ALA A 205 -0.06 -5.96 7.62
N MET A 206 -0.24 -7.13 7.02
CA MET A 206 0.78 -7.76 6.16
C MET A 206 1.07 -6.91 4.92
N LEU A 207 0.04 -6.47 4.19
CA LEU A 207 0.19 -5.64 3.00
C LEU A 207 0.76 -4.26 3.33
N GLU A 208 0.34 -3.66 4.45
CA GLU A 208 0.89 -2.39 4.92
C GLU A 208 2.38 -2.51 5.23
N ARG A 209 2.82 -3.57 5.93
CA ARG A 209 4.24 -3.83 6.16
C ARG A 209 5.02 -3.98 4.86
N LEU A 210 4.47 -4.68 3.88
CA LEU A 210 5.11 -4.84 2.57
C LEU A 210 5.28 -3.48 1.86
N ARG A 211 4.22 -2.67 1.81
CA ARG A 211 4.29 -1.33 1.21
C ARG A 211 5.29 -0.44 1.94
N GLN A 212 5.42 -0.56 3.26
CA GLN A 212 6.35 0.23 4.07
C GLN A 212 7.79 -0.31 4.08
N SER A 213 8.02 -1.53 3.59
CA SER A 213 9.31 -2.25 3.71
C SER A 213 10.51 -1.55 3.06
N THR A 214 10.25 -0.62 2.14
CA THR A 214 11.28 0.12 1.38
C THR A 214 11.36 1.59 1.76
N GLY A 215 10.52 2.05 2.70
CA GLY A 215 10.47 3.44 3.18
C GLY A 215 9.19 4.21 2.82
N ASN A 216 8.31 3.67 1.98
CA ASN A 216 7.00 4.30 1.72
C ASN A 216 6.14 4.34 2.98
N THR A 217 5.10 5.18 2.95
CA THR A 217 4.06 5.21 3.99
C THR A 217 2.68 4.97 3.40
N VAL A 218 1.74 4.49 4.21
CA VAL A 218 0.36 4.28 3.77
C VAL A 218 -0.55 5.37 4.34
N ILE A 219 -1.32 6.00 3.47
CA ILE A 219 -2.36 6.97 3.82
C ILE A 219 -3.71 6.28 3.64
N TYR A 220 -4.47 6.14 4.72
CA TYR A 220 -5.84 5.65 4.66
C TYR A 220 -6.82 6.83 4.54
N ARG A 221 -8.04 6.54 4.04
CA ARG A 221 -9.11 7.52 3.75
C ARG A 221 -9.36 8.51 4.89
N LYS A 222 -9.40 8.06 6.15
CA LYS A 222 -9.70 8.92 7.29
C LYS A 222 -8.61 9.98 7.48
N GLY A 223 -8.96 11.25 7.22
CA GLY A 223 -8.03 12.36 7.28
C GLY A 223 -7.01 12.41 6.12
N ALA A 224 -7.26 11.66 5.03
CA ALA A 224 -6.36 11.57 3.88
C ALA A 224 -6.00 12.93 3.31
N ALA A 225 -6.99 13.79 3.02
CA ALA A 225 -6.77 15.12 2.45
C ALA A 225 -5.74 15.94 3.25
N ARG A 226 -5.91 16.02 4.58
CA ARG A 226 -4.96 16.72 5.47
C ARG A 226 -3.57 16.09 5.45
N ARG A 227 -3.47 14.75 5.43
CA ARG A 227 -2.19 14.04 5.38
C ARG A 227 -1.48 14.27 4.05
N ILE A 228 -2.21 14.23 2.94
CA ILE A 228 -1.72 14.50 1.59
C ILE A 228 -1.21 15.93 1.49
N MET A 229 -2.01 16.93 1.89
CA MET A 229 -1.59 18.33 1.86
C MET A 229 -0.32 18.59 2.67
N ARG A 230 -0.19 17.97 3.86
CA ARG A 230 1.02 18.08 4.69
C ARG A 230 2.24 17.43 4.03
N ALA A 231 2.07 16.28 3.38
CA ALA A 231 3.16 15.64 2.65
C ALA A 231 3.63 16.53 1.49
N LEU A 232 2.69 17.05 0.70
CA LEU A 232 3.00 17.91 -0.44
C LEU A 232 3.68 19.23 -0.03
N SER A 233 3.23 19.86 1.07
CA SER A 233 3.87 21.07 1.60
C SER A 233 5.27 20.83 2.16
N ALA A 234 5.60 19.58 2.50
CA ALA A 234 6.93 19.17 2.95
C ALA A 234 7.83 18.68 1.81
N ASN A 235 7.46 18.94 0.55
CA ASN A 235 8.15 18.45 -0.65
C ASN A 235 8.24 16.90 -0.72
N HIS A 236 7.26 16.19 -0.16
CA HIS A 236 7.17 14.73 -0.25
C HIS A 236 6.23 14.30 -1.38
N GLY A 237 6.41 13.06 -1.86
CA GLY A 237 5.55 12.49 -2.89
C GLY A 237 4.31 11.78 -2.33
N VAL A 238 3.23 11.77 -3.12
CA VAL A 238 2.01 11.01 -2.81
C VAL A 238 1.55 10.26 -4.06
N ALA A 239 1.28 8.97 -3.95
CA ALA A 239 0.68 8.17 -5.02
C ALA A 239 -0.84 7.98 -4.82
N LEU A 240 -1.59 8.16 -5.90
CA LEU A 240 -3.04 8.07 -5.94
C LEU A 240 -3.48 7.21 -7.12
N LEU A 241 -4.42 6.29 -6.88
CA LEU A 241 -5.17 5.59 -7.92
C LEU A 241 -6.49 6.32 -8.13
N ILE A 242 -6.72 6.82 -9.35
CA ILE A 242 -7.85 7.72 -9.67
C ILE A 242 -8.92 7.10 -10.59
N ASP A 243 -8.84 5.79 -10.82
CA ASP A 243 -9.65 5.05 -11.80
C ASP A 243 -10.90 4.37 -11.18
N GLN A 244 -11.11 4.50 -9.87
CA GLN A 244 -12.27 3.92 -9.19
C GLN A 244 -13.08 4.99 -8.44
N HIS A 245 -14.40 4.84 -8.49
CA HIS A 245 -15.31 5.67 -7.71
C HIS A 245 -15.28 5.23 -6.24
N VAL A 246 -14.64 6.05 -5.40
CA VAL A 246 -14.65 5.84 -3.95
C VAL A 246 -16.03 6.23 -3.42
N HIS A 247 -16.86 5.25 -3.09
CA HIS A 247 -18.18 5.52 -2.52
C HIS A 247 -18.04 6.19 -1.15
N GLY A 248 -18.85 7.24 -0.97
CA GLY A 248 -19.03 8.04 0.25
C GLY A 248 -19.39 7.18 1.43
#